data_AF-A0A0S4L3J2-F1
#
_entry.id   AF-A0A0S4L3J2-F1
#
_cell.length_a   1.000
_cell.length_b   1.000
_cell.length_c   1.000
_cell.angle_alpha   90.00
_cell.angle_beta   90.00
_cell.angle_gamma   90.00
#
_symmetry.space_group_name_H-M   'P 1'
#
loop_
_entity.id
_entity.type
_entity.pdbx_description
1 polymer ?
#
loop_
_entity_poly.entity_id
_entity_poly.type
_entity_poly.pdbx_seq_one_letter_code
_entity_poly.pdbx_strand_id
1 'polypeptide(L)'
;MKERDMRIRQVMWQRALMMCLILTVGISTSSCAGISGLIGDRWKEEVLLHDGRKIMVDRMVKRGGRHEVGQKPSFTEQWLSFPIPGSNQTITWEDHASQDLGQANFLPMAVDISGGTPYLVVYPMGCLSYNKWGRPNPPYVIFQYQGNEWKRIPLQELPSEINTPNMIFSMPDVVVEKFDKLVITADMIKGVIAGYPQPEFKTIQREPVKPGSEGSTNCEERVLYKGHWILPNDPIAKKFIDKQMK
;
A
#
# COMPACT_ATOMS: atom_id res chain seq x y z
N MET A 1 -41.92 52.09 9.16
CA MET A 1 -41.44 51.13 8.14
C MET A 1 -39.91 51.05 8.11
N LYS A 2 -39.21 52.20 8.05
CA LYS A 2 -37.74 52.30 7.99
C LYS A 2 -36.97 51.71 9.18
N GLU A 3 -37.53 51.78 10.39
CA GLU A 3 -36.85 51.32 11.62
C GLU A 3 -36.88 49.79 11.81
N ARG A 4 -37.94 49.14 11.30
CA ARG A 4 -38.11 47.69 11.36
C ARG A 4 -37.11 46.98 10.43
N ASP A 5 -36.86 47.59 9.28
CA ASP A 5 -35.94 47.11 8.25
C ASP A 5 -34.45 47.22 8.70
N MET A 6 -34.14 48.26 9.48
CA MET A 6 -32.81 48.46 10.05
C MET A 6 -32.46 47.43 11.13
N ARG A 7 -33.41 47.08 12.00
CA ARG A 7 -33.22 46.03 13.01
C ARG A 7 -33.07 44.64 12.38
N ILE A 8 -33.80 44.36 11.31
CA ILE A 8 -33.70 43.09 10.56
C ILE A 8 -32.31 42.94 9.93
N ARG A 9 -31.77 44.02 9.34
CA ARG A 9 -30.41 44.04 8.77
C ARG A 9 -29.34 43.84 9.84
N GLN A 10 -29.49 44.47 11.01
CA GLN A 10 -28.54 44.35 12.12
C GLN A 10 -28.51 42.93 12.72
N VAL A 11 -29.67 42.29 12.89
CA VAL A 11 -29.77 40.90 13.37
C VAL A 11 -29.23 39.91 12.33
N MET A 12 -29.48 40.14 11.04
CA MET A 12 -28.89 39.33 9.97
C MET A 12 -27.36 39.46 9.92
N TRP A 13 -26.82 40.67 10.12
CA TRP A 13 -25.38 40.91 10.18
C TRP A 13 -24.71 40.23 11.38
N GLN A 14 -25.34 40.29 12.57
CA GLN A 14 -24.85 39.60 13.77
C GLN A 14 -24.89 38.08 13.60
N ARG A 15 -25.94 37.53 12.98
CA ARG A 15 -26.03 36.09 12.67
C ARG A 15 -24.99 35.64 11.64
N ALA A 16 -24.72 36.45 10.62
CA ALA A 16 -23.68 36.17 9.63
C ALA A 16 -22.27 36.20 10.26
N LEU A 17 -21.99 37.18 11.12
CA LEU A 17 -20.74 37.26 11.88
C LEU A 17 -20.54 36.06 12.81
N MET A 18 -21.59 35.61 13.48
CA MET A 18 -21.53 34.44 14.37
C MET A 18 -21.31 33.13 13.60
N MET A 19 -21.89 32.98 12.40
CA MET A 19 -21.61 31.83 11.52
C MET A 19 -20.18 31.85 10.98
N CYS A 20 -19.63 33.01 10.62
CA CYS A 20 -18.22 33.13 10.22
C CYS A 20 -17.25 32.81 11.38
N LEU A 21 -17.61 33.15 12.62
CA LEU A 21 -16.79 32.84 13.80
C LEU A 21 -16.78 31.34 14.16
N ILE A 22 -17.88 30.62 13.89
CA ILE A 22 -17.95 29.15 14.09
C ILE A 22 -17.16 28.41 13.01
N LEU A 23 -17.07 28.96 11.79
CA LEU A 23 -16.27 28.40 10.69
C LEU A 23 -14.75 28.53 10.91
N THR A 24 -14.28 29.51 11.70
CA THR A 24 -12.84 29.71 11.92
C THR A 24 -12.26 28.92 13.10
N VAL A 25 -13.09 28.38 13.99
CA VAL A 25 -12.64 27.54 15.13
C VAL A 25 -12.39 26.06 14.73
N GLY A 26 -12.66 25.68 13.47
CA GLY A 26 -12.49 24.31 12.98
C GLY A 26 -11.09 23.91 12.48
N ILE A 27 -10.10 24.81 12.45
CA ILE A 27 -8.78 24.53 11.85
C ILE A 27 -7.69 24.49 12.91
N SER A 28 -7.83 23.66 13.95
CA SER A 28 -6.74 23.35 14.89
C SER A 28 -7.07 22.14 15.76
N THR A 29 -7.24 20.96 15.16
CA THR A 29 -7.02 19.70 15.87
C THR A 29 -6.26 18.74 14.97
N SER A 30 -4.93 18.83 15.00
CA SER A 30 -4.05 17.75 14.53
C SER A 30 -4.05 16.64 15.58
N SER A 31 -5.16 15.89 15.67
CA SER A 31 -5.23 14.65 16.43
C SER A 31 -6.14 13.67 15.68
N CYS A 32 -5.67 13.21 14.51
CA CYS A 32 -6.21 12.01 13.86
C CYS A 32 -5.78 10.76 14.63
N ALA A 33 -6.28 10.61 15.86
CA ALA A 33 -6.17 9.35 16.62
C ALA A 33 -7.54 8.63 16.70
N GLY A 34 -8.57 9.13 16.00
CA GLY A 34 -9.95 8.61 16.13
C GLY A 34 -10.68 8.24 14.83
N ILE A 35 -10.05 8.38 13.65
CA ILE A 35 -10.71 8.10 12.34
C ILE A 35 -9.98 7.00 11.54
N SER A 36 -8.90 6.42 12.10
CA SER A 36 -8.06 5.40 11.46
C SER A 36 -8.82 4.20 10.88
N GLY A 37 -9.99 3.84 11.42
CA GLY A 37 -10.79 2.71 10.91
C GLY A 37 -11.68 3.01 9.70
N LEU A 38 -12.09 4.26 9.47
CA LEU A 38 -13.07 4.60 8.42
C LEU A 38 -12.41 5.09 7.13
N ILE A 39 -11.26 5.76 7.23
CA ILE A 39 -10.56 6.40 6.09
C ILE A 39 -9.22 5.67 5.77
N GLY A 40 -8.78 4.75 6.64
CA GLY A 40 -7.50 4.07 6.55
C GLY A 40 -6.39 4.78 7.32
N ASP A 41 -5.34 4.04 7.67
CA ASP A 41 -4.14 4.53 8.34
C ASP A 41 -3.23 5.22 7.33
N ARG A 42 -2.72 6.41 7.69
CA ARG A 42 -1.94 7.27 6.78
C ARG A 42 -0.68 7.79 7.46
N TRP A 43 0.44 7.72 6.76
CA TRP A 43 1.73 8.25 7.21
C TRP A 43 2.60 8.59 5.99
N LYS A 44 3.79 9.14 6.25
CA LYS A 44 4.81 9.36 5.24
C LYS A 44 6.05 8.52 5.52
N GLU A 45 6.66 8.00 4.47
CA GLU A 45 7.96 7.32 4.49
C GLU A 45 8.97 8.18 3.72
N GLU A 46 10.09 8.54 4.34
CA GLU A 46 11.25 9.14 3.68
C GLU A 46 12.04 8.01 3.00
N VAL A 47 11.91 7.93 1.68
CA VAL A 47 12.53 6.89 0.88
C VAL A 47 13.88 7.37 0.34
N LEU A 48 14.93 6.61 0.62
CA LEU A 48 16.27 6.82 0.04
C LEU A 48 16.37 6.10 -1.30
N LEU A 49 16.60 6.86 -2.37
CA LEU A 49 16.78 6.38 -3.74
C LEU A 49 18.21 5.86 -3.95
N HIS A 50 18.42 5.06 -5.00
CA HIS A 50 19.73 4.50 -5.35
C HIS A 50 20.85 5.56 -5.54
N ASP A 51 20.50 6.78 -5.95
CA ASP A 51 21.44 7.87 -6.19
C ASP A 51 21.72 8.75 -4.95
N GLY A 52 21.19 8.34 -3.79
CA GLY A 52 21.37 9.04 -2.52
C GLY A 52 20.39 10.19 -2.27
N ARG A 53 19.53 10.54 -3.24
CA ARG A 53 18.44 11.48 -3.01
C ARG A 53 17.37 10.85 -2.13
N LYS A 54 16.62 11.70 -1.43
CA LYS A 54 15.48 11.30 -0.60
C LYS A 54 14.20 11.89 -1.16
N ILE A 55 13.13 11.10 -1.15
CA ILE A 55 11.78 11.56 -1.49
C ILE A 55 10.82 11.25 -0.35
N MET A 56 9.77 12.04 -0.23
CA MET A 56 8.67 11.75 0.68
C MET A 56 7.58 10.98 -0.06
N VAL A 57 7.28 9.78 0.43
CA VAL A 57 6.18 8.94 -0.05
C VAL A 57 5.03 9.03 0.94
N ASP A 58 3.89 9.54 0.50
CA ASP A 58 2.63 9.44 1.21
C ASP A 58 2.09 8.00 1.06
N ARG A 59 1.74 7.37 2.18
CA ARG A 59 1.19 6.01 2.20
C ARG A 59 -0.12 5.95 2.95
N MET A 60 -1.03 5.13 2.43
CA MET A 60 -2.27 4.78 3.09
C MET A 60 -2.49 3.27 3.01
N VAL A 61 -2.97 2.68 4.09
CA VAL A 61 -3.52 1.32 4.08
C VAL A 61 -4.87 1.30 4.78
N LYS A 62 -5.78 0.50 4.25
CA LYS A 62 -7.09 0.26 4.87
C LYS A 62 -7.25 -1.24 5.08
N ARG A 63 -7.65 -1.61 6.29
CA ARG A 63 -7.93 -3.00 6.67
C ARG A 63 -9.41 -3.30 6.61
N GLY A 64 -9.76 -4.53 6.26
CA GLY A 64 -11.15 -4.98 6.22
C GLY A 64 -11.28 -6.48 5.98
N GLY A 65 -12.52 -6.94 5.87
CA GLY A 65 -12.83 -8.36 5.66
C GLY A 65 -12.87 -9.19 6.94
N ARG A 66 -13.22 -10.47 6.76
CA ARG A 66 -13.31 -11.44 7.85
C ARG A 66 -11.91 -11.79 8.35
N HIS A 67 -11.76 -11.89 9.66
CA HIS A 67 -10.51 -12.28 10.32
C HIS A 67 -10.84 -13.02 11.61
N GLU A 68 -9.87 -13.79 12.11
CA GLU A 68 -10.00 -14.48 13.40
C GLU A 68 -9.92 -13.48 14.56
N VAL A 69 -10.58 -13.81 15.67
CA VAL A 69 -10.54 -12.98 16.88
C VAL A 69 -9.09 -12.84 17.36
N GLY A 70 -8.63 -11.61 17.56
CA GLY A 70 -7.27 -11.30 17.97
C GLY A 70 -6.28 -11.06 16.82
N GLN A 71 -6.67 -11.27 15.56
CA GLN A 71 -5.88 -10.92 14.39
C GLN A 71 -6.33 -9.57 13.81
N LYS A 72 -5.41 -8.79 13.21
CA LYS A 72 -5.82 -7.63 12.41
C LYS A 72 -6.38 -8.13 11.06
N PRO A 73 -7.48 -7.56 10.54
CA PRO A 73 -7.95 -7.87 9.19
C PRO A 73 -6.90 -7.57 8.12
N SER A 74 -6.97 -8.29 6.99
CA SER A 74 -6.11 -8.07 5.82
C SER A 74 -6.28 -6.66 5.25
N PHE A 75 -5.31 -6.20 4.46
CA PHE A 75 -5.44 -4.96 3.70
C PHE A 75 -6.48 -5.14 2.59
N THR A 76 -7.43 -4.22 2.48
CA THR A 76 -8.40 -4.15 1.39
C THR A 76 -8.06 -3.06 0.38
N GLU A 77 -7.35 -2.02 0.81
CA GLU A 77 -6.91 -0.93 -0.06
C GLU A 77 -5.51 -0.48 0.40
N GLN A 78 -4.66 -0.16 -0.57
CA GLN A 78 -3.35 0.44 -0.35
C GLN A 78 -3.09 1.50 -1.41
N TRP A 79 -2.42 2.57 -1.00
CA TRP A 79 -2.05 3.67 -1.88
C TRP A 79 -0.68 4.21 -1.53
N LEU A 80 0.10 4.53 -2.57
CA LEU A 80 1.35 5.28 -2.49
C LEU A 80 1.24 6.53 -3.38
N SER A 81 1.77 7.65 -2.90
CA SER A 81 1.89 8.87 -3.70
C SER A 81 3.22 9.57 -3.44
N PHE A 82 3.94 9.94 -4.49
CA PHE A 82 5.26 10.55 -4.36
C PHE A 82 5.65 11.41 -5.58
N PRO A 83 6.48 12.45 -5.40
CA PRO A 83 6.95 13.29 -6.50
C PRO A 83 8.07 12.62 -7.30
N ILE A 84 8.18 12.94 -8.59
CA ILE A 84 9.39 12.63 -9.38
C ILE A 84 10.37 13.80 -9.25
N PRO A 85 11.58 13.59 -8.67
CA PRO A 85 12.58 14.65 -8.52
C PRO A 85 12.93 15.32 -9.84
N GLY A 86 12.97 16.65 -9.84
CA GLY A 86 13.25 17.43 -11.05
C GLY A 86 12.05 17.63 -11.99
N SER A 87 10.85 17.19 -11.58
CA SER A 87 9.60 17.45 -12.29
C SER A 87 8.54 18.00 -11.31
N ASN A 88 7.43 18.52 -11.86
CA ASN A 88 6.24 18.88 -11.09
C ASN A 88 5.22 17.73 -11.02
N GLN A 89 5.61 16.52 -11.44
CA GLN A 89 4.72 15.37 -11.50
C GLN A 89 4.73 14.59 -10.18
N THR A 90 3.54 14.25 -9.71
CA THR A 90 3.32 13.30 -8.61
C THR A 90 2.74 12.01 -9.18
N ILE A 91 3.29 10.88 -8.75
CA ILE A 91 2.87 9.54 -9.16
C ILE A 91 2.08 8.91 -8.05
N THR A 92 1.01 8.21 -8.45
CA THR A 92 0.15 7.43 -7.58
C THR A 92 0.19 5.97 -7.99
N TRP A 93 0.33 5.07 -7.02
CA TRP A 93 0.11 3.64 -7.17
C TRP A 93 -0.98 3.16 -6.22
N GLU A 94 -1.85 2.27 -6.68
CA GLU A 94 -2.97 1.75 -5.91
C GLU A 94 -3.05 0.22 -6.01
N ASP A 95 -3.45 -0.42 -4.92
CA ASP A 95 -3.76 -1.85 -4.86
C ASP A 95 -5.03 -2.07 -4.04
N HIS A 96 -6.02 -2.68 -4.68
CA HIS A 96 -7.37 -2.87 -4.15
C HIS A 96 -7.67 -4.36 -3.98
N ALA A 97 -8.62 -4.65 -3.08
CA ALA A 97 -9.12 -5.99 -2.89
C ALA A 97 -9.67 -6.55 -4.20
N SER A 98 -9.12 -7.71 -4.59
CA SER A 98 -9.62 -8.43 -5.76
C SER A 98 -10.65 -9.47 -5.35
N GLN A 99 -11.65 -9.71 -6.20
CA GLN A 99 -12.77 -10.60 -5.87
C GLN A 99 -12.34 -12.03 -5.50
N ASP A 100 -11.30 -12.53 -6.17
CA ASP A 100 -10.74 -13.86 -5.99
C ASP A 100 -9.85 -14.00 -4.75
N LEU A 101 -9.34 -12.90 -4.19
CA LEU A 101 -8.49 -12.90 -3.00
C LEU A 101 -9.20 -12.37 -1.75
N GLY A 102 -10.18 -11.48 -1.92
CA GLY A 102 -10.83 -10.76 -0.82
C GLY A 102 -9.92 -9.74 -0.10
N GLN A 103 -8.72 -9.51 -0.62
CA GLN A 103 -7.70 -8.62 -0.05
C GLN A 103 -6.83 -8.01 -1.16
N ALA A 104 -6.09 -6.97 -0.79
CA ALA A 104 -5.07 -6.34 -1.61
C ALA A 104 -3.98 -7.36 -1.97
N ASN A 105 -3.35 -7.19 -3.13
CA ASN A 105 -2.52 -8.19 -3.76
C ASN A 105 -1.07 -8.16 -3.25
N PHE A 106 -0.59 -7.01 -2.79
CA PHE A 106 0.84 -6.72 -2.73
C PHE A 106 1.29 -6.05 -1.44
N LEU A 107 2.59 -6.09 -1.16
CA LEU A 107 3.24 -5.34 -0.09
C LEU A 107 4.38 -4.54 -0.74
N PRO A 108 4.26 -3.21 -0.87
CA PRO A 108 5.34 -2.39 -1.39
C PRO A 108 6.63 -2.52 -0.55
N MET A 109 7.73 -2.80 -1.25
CA MET A 109 9.06 -2.99 -0.63
C MET A 109 10.07 -1.92 -1.07
N ALA A 110 9.98 -1.47 -2.33
CA ALA A 110 10.89 -0.47 -2.84
C ALA A 110 10.20 0.46 -3.84
N VAL A 111 10.47 1.75 -3.73
CA VAL A 111 10.20 2.75 -4.77
C VAL A 111 11.54 3.36 -5.17
N ASP A 112 11.81 3.43 -6.47
CA ASP A 112 13.00 4.12 -6.97
C ASP A 112 12.73 4.84 -8.30
N ILE A 113 13.63 5.73 -8.71
CA ILE A 113 13.52 6.51 -9.93
C ILE A 113 14.86 6.45 -10.66
N SER A 114 14.96 5.57 -11.66
CA SER A 114 16.15 5.44 -12.51
C SER A 114 15.90 6.08 -13.88
N GLY A 115 16.83 6.94 -14.33
CA GLY A 115 16.72 7.65 -15.61
C GLY A 115 15.44 8.49 -15.74
N GLY A 116 14.91 9.02 -14.62
CA GLY A 116 13.65 9.76 -14.57
C GLY A 116 12.38 8.88 -14.63
N THR A 117 12.54 7.56 -14.69
CA THR A 117 11.45 6.58 -14.74
C THR A 117 11.21 5.98 -13.35
N PRO A 118 9.99 6.10 -12.78
CA PRO A 118 9.64 5.44 -11.53
C PRO A 118 9.52 3.92 -11.67
N TYR A 119 10.02 3.21 -10.66
CA TYR A 119 9.89 1.77 -10.49
C TYR A 119 9.35 1.45 -9.10
N LEU A 120 8.55 0.40 -9.03
CA LEU A 120 7.98 -0.13 -7.80
C LEU A 120 8.25 -1.63 -7.74
N VAL A 121 8.88 -2.07 -6.65
CA VAL A 121 9.05 -3.48 -6.32
C VAL A 121 8.08 -3.83 -5.20
N VAL A 122 7.24 -4.83 -5.45
CA VAL A 122 6.28 -5.31 -4.45
C VAL A 122 6.43 -6.81 -4.21
N TYR A 123 6.05 -7.22 -3.01
CA TYR A 123 5.97 -8.62 -2.61
C TYR A 123 4.52 -9.09 -2.62
N PRO A 124 4.19 -10.28 -3.15
CA PRO A 124 2.83 -10.81 -3.09
C PRO A 124 2.34 -11.01 -1.65
N MET A 125 1.17 -10.47 -1.33
CA MET A 125 0.56 -10.55 0.00
C MET A 125 0.00 -11.95 0.27
N GLY A 126 0.89 -12.86 0.66
CA GLY A 126 0.55 -14.24 1.00
C GLY A 126 0.43 -15.18 -0.21
N CYS A 127 0.10 -16.44 0.08
CA CYS A 127 0.17 -17.52 -0.89
C CYS A 127 -0.82 -17.40 -2.06
N LEU A 128 -2.02 -16.88 -1.83
CA LEU A 128 -2.99 -16.75 -2.92
C LEU A 128 -2.58 -15.66 -3.89
N SER A 129 -2.12 -14.50 -3.40
CA SER A 129 -1.51 -13.46 -4.25
C SER A 129 -0.30 -14.01 -5.00
N TYR A 130 0.57 -14.77 -4.33
CA TYR A 130 1.72 -15.40 -4.97
C TYR A 130 1.31 -16.31 -6.14
N ASN A 131 0.31 -17.17 -5.94
CA ASN A 131 -0.24 -18.01 -7.00
C ASN A 131 -0.87 -17.20 -8.14
N LYS A 132 -1.69 -16.19 -7.82
CA LYS A 132 -2.33 -15.30 -8.78
C LYS A 132 -1.34 -14.60 -9.71
N TRP A 133 -0.22 -14.15 -9.16
CA TRP A 133 0.76 -13.37 -9.91
C TRP A 133 1.84 -14.20 -10.58
N GLY A 134 1.61 -15.52 -10.71
CA GLY A 134 2.45 -16.42 -11.50
C GLY A 134 3.65 -16.97 -10.74
N ARG A 135 3.61 -16.95 -9.40
CA ARG A 135 4.62 -17.55 -8.53
C ARG A 135 6.07 -17.10 -8.89
N PRO A 136 6.34 -15.78 -8.98
CA PRO A 136 7.66 -15.30 -9.39
C PRO A 136 8.77 -15.82 -8.45
N ASN A 137 9.98 -16.00 -8.97
CA ASN A 137 11.13 -16.36 -8.15
C ASN A 137 12.39 -15.60 -8.62
N PRO A 138 12.95 -14.67 -7.82
CA PRO A 138 12.52 -14.22 -6.49
C PRO A 138 11.06 -13.74 -6.39
N PRO A 139 10.44 -13.78 -5.21
CA PRO A 139 9.01 -13.54 -5.01
C PRO A 139 8.64 -12.05 -5.10
N TYR A 140 9.04 -11.37 -6.18
CA TYR A 140 8.71 -9.98 -6.46
C TYR A 140 7.81 -9.87 -7.68
N VAL A 141 6.94 -8.86 -7.67
CA VAL A 141 6.29 -8.33 -8.87
C VAL A 141 6.79 -6.90 -9.03
N ILE A 142 7.19 -6.55 -10.25
CA ILE A 142 7.85 -5.28 -10.53
C ILE A 142 7.00 -4.49 -11.49
N PHE A 143 6.83 -3.22 -11.16
CA PHE A 143 6.11 -2.27 -11.99
C PHE A 143 7.03 -1.13 -12.40
N GLN A 144 6.95 -0.74 -13.65
CA GLN A 144 7.54 0.47 -14.22
C GLN A 144 6.42 1.45 -14.53
N TYR A 145 6.60 2.72 -14.19
CA TYR A 145 5.65 3.76 -14.58
C TYR A 145 6.01 4.31 -15.97
N GLN A 146 5.15 4.08 -16.96
CA GLN A 146 5.36 4.51 -18.34
C GLN A 146 4.02 4.90 -18.97
N GLY A 147 3.98 6.04 -19.67
CA GLY A 147 2.76 6.45 -20.40
C GLY A 147 1.58 6.77 -19.48
N ASN A 148 1.87 7.30 -18.29
CA ASN A 148 0.91 7.59 -17.21
C ASN A 148 0.26 6.38 -16.55
N GLU A 149 0.82 5.18 -16.72
CA GLU A 149 0.32 3.94 -16.13
C GLU A 149 1.43 3.08 -15.55
N TRP A 150 1.09 2.25 -14.56
CA TRP A 150 1.99 1.22 -14.04
C TRP A 150 1.91 -0.03 -14.89
N LYS A 151 3.04 -0.44 -15.47
CA LYS A 151 3.16 -1.66 -16.26
C LYS A 151 4.01 -2.67 -15.52
N ARG A 152 3.53 -3.91 -15.45
CA ARG A 152 4.34 -5.02 -14.94
C ARG A 152 5.49 -5.28 -15.92
N ILE A 153 6.71 -5.37 -15.40
CA ILE A 153 7.91 -5.73 -16.16
C ILE A 153 8.55 -6.99 -15.56
N PRO A 154 9.33 -7.76 -16.34
CA PRO A 154 10.14 -8.85 -15.80
C PRO A 154 11.31 -8.33 -14.93
N LEU A 155 11.82 -9.16 -14.02
CA LEU A 155 12.92 -8.80 -13.11
C LEU A 155 14.21 -8.41 -13.83
N GLN A 156 14.43 -8.97 -15.01
CA GLN A 156 15.59 -8.68 -15.85
C GLN A 156 15.58 -7.23 -16.39
N GLU A 157 14.40 -6.61 -16.46
CA GLU A 157 14.25 -5.21 -16.91
C GLU A 157 14.32 -4.19 -15.75
N LEU A 158 14.31 -4.64 -14.48
CA LEU A 158 14.48 -3.74 -13.35
C LEU A 158 15.94 -3.24 -13.30
N PRO A 159 16.18 -1.91 -13.32
CA PRO A 159 17.53 -1.35 -13.28
C PRO A 159 18.39 -1.92 -12.15
N SER A 160 19.66 -2.21 -12.45
CA SER A 160 20.57 -2.94 -11.56
C SER A 160 20.95 -2.18 -10.29
N GLU A 161 20.89 -0.85 -10.36
CA GLU A 161 21.11 0.08 -9.26
C GLU A 161 20.00 0.00 -8.20
N ILE A 162 18.80 -0.46 -8.57
CA ILE A 162 17.70 -0.70 -7.63
C ILE A 162 17.94 -2.07 -6.98
N ASN A 163 18.69 -2.07 -5.89
CA ASN A 163 19.19 -3.30 -5.26
C ASN A 163 18.83 -3.44 -3.76
N THR A 164 18.22 -2.43 -3.16
CA THR A 164 17.81 -2.45 -1.75
C THR A 164 16.34 -2.07 -1.58
N PRO A 165 15.56 -2.83 -0.79
CA PRO A 165 14.30 -2.34 -0.26
C PRO A 165 14.50 -1.03 0.51
N ASN A 166 13.54 -0.12 0.38
CA ASN A 166 13.61 1.21 1.00
C ASN A 166 12.25 1.67 1.56
N MET A 167 11.34 0.71 1.78
CA MET A 167 10.04 0.91 2.42
C MET A 167 9.76 -0.18 3.46
N ILE A 168 8.90 0.12 4.43
CA ILE A 168 8.41 -0.91 5.37
C ILE A 168 7.39 -1.79 4.65
N PHE A 169 7.65 -3.07 4.41
CA PHE A 169 6.69 -3.89 3.65
C PHE A 169 5.78 -4.76 4.54
N SER A 170 6.28 -5.31 5.65
CA SER A 170 5.53 -6.24 6.49
C SER A 170 4.76 -5.52 7.59
N MET A 171 3.43 -5.50 7.48
CA MET A 171 2.52 -4.84 8.44
C MET A 171 2.92 -3.39 8.78
N PRO A 172 3.09 -2.53 7.76
CA PRO A 172 3.71 -1.23 7.93
C PRO A 172 2.94 -0.28 8.87
N ASP A 173 1.61 -0.35 8.89
CA ASP A 173 0.75 0.38 9.82
C ASP A 173 1.09 0.07 11.28
N VAL A 174 1.29 -1.21 11.60
CA VAL A 174 1.65 -1.65 12.96
C VAL A 174 3.07 -1.21 13.32
N VAL A 175 3.99 -1.22 12.36
CA VAL A 175 5.36 -0.72 12.58
C VAL A 175 5.34 0.78 12.84
N VAL A 176 4.58 1.55 12.07
CA VAL A 176 4.41 3.00 12.21
C VAL A 176 3.76 3.35 13.55
N GLU A 177 2.70 2.62 13.94
CA GLU A 177 2.02 2.75 15.23
C GLU A 177 3.01 2.61 16.40
N LYS A 178 3.95 1.66 16.33
CA LYS A 178 5.00 1.46 17.34
C LYS A 178 6.00 2.61 17.43
N PHE A 179 6.26 3.29 16.32
CA PHE A 179 7.16 4.45 16.32
C PHE A 179 6.50 5.72 16.85
N ASP A 180 5.16 5.74 16.93
CA ASP A 180 4.36 6.90 17.33
C ASP A 180 4.71 8.17 16.54
N LYS A 181 4.88 8.01 15.21
CA LYS A 181 5.30 9.07 14.29
C LYS A 181 4.51 9.02 12.99
N LEU A 182 4.13 10.18 12.47
CA LEU A 182 3.51 10.33 11.15
C LEU A 182 4.52 10.33 10.00
N VAL A 183 5.81 10.49 10.31
CA VAL A 183 6.91 10.47 9.34
C VAL A 183 7.96 9.47 9.80
N ILE A 184 8.22 8.47 8.96
CA ILE A 184 9.28 7.48 9.16
C ILE A 184 10.47 7.86 8.30
N THR A 185 11.65 8.04 8.90
CA THR A 185 12.86 8.44 8.17
C THR A 185 13.51 7.25 7.47
N ALA A 186 14.38 7.51 6.48
CA ALA A 186 15.10 6.44 5.78
C ALA A 186 15.94 5.57 6.74
N ASP A 187 16.52 6.17 7.79
CA ASP A 187 17.29 5.44 8.80
C ASP A 187 16.42 4.52 9.66
N MET A 188 15.20 4.94 10.00
CA MET A 188 14.23 4.09 10.70
C MET A 188 13.81 2.92 9.82
N ILE A 189 13.50 3.16 8.55
CA ILE A 189 13.16 2.11 7.58
C ILE A 189 14.31 1.10 7.45
N LYS A 190 15.54 1.59 7.31
CA LYS A 190 16.75 0.75 7.27
C LYS A 190 16.89 -0.10 8.53
N GLY A 191 16.60 0.47 9.71
CA GLY A 191 16.58 -0.25 10.98
C GLY A 191 15.54 -1.38 11.01
N VAL A 192 14.33 -1.14 10.50
CA VAL A 192 13.29 -2.17 10.36
C VAL A 192 13.73 -3.27 9.41
N ILE A 193 14.23 -2.89 8.22
CA ILE A 193 14.67 -3.84 7.19
C ILE A 193 15.81 -4.75 7.69
N ALA A 194 16.76 -4.19 8.45
CA ALA A 194 17.87 -4.94 9.02
C ALA A 194 17.41 -6.09 9.95
N GLY A 195 16.22 -5.98 10.54
CA GLY A 195 15.62 -6.98 11.42
C GLY A 195 15.05 -8.21 10.70
N TYR A 196 14.82 -8.16 9.38
CA TYR A 196 14.33 -9.33 8.65
C TYR A 196 15.43 -10.39 8.54
N PRO A 197 15.18 -11.68 8.78
CA PRO A 197 16.19 -12.72 8.60
C PRO A 197 16.42 -13.07 7.12
N GLN A 198 15.41 -12.92 6.25
CA GLN A 198 15.44 -13.37 4.87
C GLN A 198 16.29 -12.44 3.98
N PRO A 199 17.22 -12.98 3.16
CA PRO A 199 18.09 -12.17 2.30
C PRO A 199 17.31 -11.38 1.23
N GLU A 200 16.20 -11.91 0.73
CA GLU A 200 15.29 -11.24 -0.21
C GLU A 200 14.59 -10.01 0.37
N PHE A 201 14.62 -9.82 1.69
CA PHE A 201 14.08 -8.63 2.34
C PHE A 201 15.15 -7.59 2.67
N LYS A 202 16.43 -7.95 2.55
CA LYS A 202 17.57 -7.04 2.77
C LYS A 202 18.10 -6.46 1.46
N THR A 203 18.09 -7.28 0.41
CA THR A 203 18.58 -6.92 -0.92
C THR A 203 17.63 -7.51 -1.95
N ILE A 204 17.37 -6.75 -3.02
CA ILE A 204 16.58 -7.21 -4.16
C ILE A 204 17.37 -8.28 -4.90
N GLN A 205 16.99 -9.54 -4.67
CA GLN A 205 17.65 -10.69 -5.31
C GLN A 205 17.37 -10.67 -6.81
N ARG A 206 18.37 -11.10 -7.58
CA ARG A 206 18.26 -11.30 -9.04
C ARG A 206 18.24 -12.77 -9.43
N GLU A 207 18.81 -13.61 -8.58
CA GLU A 207 18.81 -15.06 -8.73
C GLU A 207 17.65 -15.70 -7.97
N PRO A 208 17.08 -16.82 -8.47
CA PRO A 208 16.02 -17.54 -7.79
C PRO A 208 16.39 -17.90 -6.34
N VAL A 209 15.47 -17.63 -5.41
CA VAL A 209 15.57 -18.09 -4.04
C VAL A 209 15.25 -19.59 -4.01
N LYS A 210 15.98 -20.35 -3.20
CA LYS A 210 15.78 -21.81 -3.09
C LYS A 210 14.41 -22.13 -2.52
N PRO A 211 13.67 -23.10 -3.11
CA PRO A 211 12.49 -23.67 -2.45
C PRO A 211 12.85 -24.18 -1.05
N GLY A 212 12.00 -23.94 -0.07
CA GLY A 212 12.25 -24.21 1.35
C GLY A 212 12.66 -22.96 2.15
N SER A 213 13.00 -21.83 1.52
CA SER A 213 13.26 -20.57 2.23
C SER A 213 11.99 -20.01 2.87
N GLU A 214 12.10 -19.39 4.05
CA GLU A 214 10.95 -18.71 4.67
C GLU A 214 10.36 -17.67 3.69
N GLY A 215 9.05 -17.75 3.42
CA GLY A 215 8.37 -16.81 2.52
C GLY A 215 7.41 -17.48 1.53
N SER A 216 7.07 -16.73 0.48
CA SER A 216 6.02 -17.10 -0.49
C SER A 216 6.47 -18.24 -1.43
N THR A 217 7.77 -18.45 -1.58
CA THR A 217 8.35 -19.55 -2.38
C THR A 217 7.97 -20.93 -1.83
N ASN A 218 7.55 -21.03 -0.57
CA ASN A 218 7.06 -22.27 0.07
C ASN A 218 5.55 -22.49 -0.04
N CYS A 219 4.81 -21.56 -0.65
CA CYS A 219 3.36 -21.68 -0.75
C CYS A 219 2.96 -22.85 -1.64
N GLU A 220 1.93 -23.59 -1.22
CA GLU A 220 1.31 -24.63 -2.04
C GLU A 220 0.80 -24.03 -3.36
N GLU A 221 0.97 -24.77 -4.45
CA GLU A 221 0.44 -24.37 -5.75
C GLU A 221 -1.08 -24.45 -5.74
N ARG A 222 -1.71 -23.36 -6.18
CA ARG A 222 -3.16 -23.23 -6.29
C ARG A 222 -3.51 -22.59 -7.63
N VAL A 223 -4.61 -23.04 -8.22
CA VAL A 223 -5.17 -22.48 -9.45
C VAL A 223 -6.55 -21.90 -9.19
N LEU A 224 -6.86 -20.80 -9.88
CA LEU A 224 -8.18 -20.19 -9.80
C LEU A 224 -9.15 -20.95 -10.72
N TYR A 225 -10.16 -21.58 -10.14
CA TYR A 225 -11.23 -22.27 -10.85
C TYR A 225 -12.58 -21.66 -10.48
N LYS A 226 -13.20 -20.97 -11.45
CA LYS A 226 -14.51 -20.31 -11.29
C LYS A 226 -14.64 -19.46 -10.02
N GLY A 227 -13.61 -18.69 -9.70
CA GLY A 227 -13.57 -17.81 -8.52
C GLY A 227 -13.08 -18.47 -7.22
N HIS A 228 -12.71 -19.75 -7.25
CA HIS A 228 -12.20 -20.48 -6.09
C HIS A 228 -10.76 -20.97 -6.30
N TRP A 229 -9.91 -20.82 -5.29
CA TRP A 229 -8.54 -21.35 -5.30
C TRP A 229 -8.52 -22.83 -4.90
N ILE A 230 -8.13 -23.70 -5.84
CA ILE A 230 -8.08 -25.16 -5.65
C ILE A 230 -6.68 -25.69 -5.99
N LEU A 231 -6.40 -26.95 -5.66
CA LEU A 231 -5.17 -27.59 -6.14
C LEU A 231 -5.28 -27.82 -7.67
N PRO A 232 -4.18 -27.73 -8.44
CA PRO A 232 -4.18 -27.87 -9.90
C PRO A 232 -4.97 -29.10 -10.42
N ASN A 233 -4.85 -30.22 -9.70
CA ASN A 233 -5.41 -31.52 -10.07
C ASN A 233 -6.42 -32.04 -9.03
N ASP A 234 -7.32 -31.18 -8.55
CA ASP A 234 -8.40 -31.57 -7.62
C ASP A 234 -9.75 -31.75 -8.33
N PRO A 235 -10.09 -32.97 -8.80
CA PRO A 235 -11.38 -33.23 -9.45
C PRO A 235 -12.56 -33.15 -8.47
N ILE A 236 -12.32 -33.36 -7.17
CA ILE A 236 -13.37 -33.34 -6.15
C ILE A 236 -13.82 -31.89 -5.93
N ALA A 237 -12.86 -30.97 -5.75
CA ALA A 237 -13.15 -29.55 -5.61
C ALA A 237 -13.86 -28.99 -6.84
N LYS A 238 -13.39 -29.32 -8.06
CA LYS A 238 -14.04 -28.91 -9.32
C LYS A 238 -15.51 -29.37 -9.36
N LYS A 239 -15.77 -30.65 -9.07
CA LYS A 239 -17.12 -31.22 -9.05
C LYS A 239 -18.02 -30.56 -8.01
N PHE A 240 -17.48 -30.21 -6.85
CA PHE A 240 -18.23 -29.52 -5.79
C PHE A 240 -18.63 -28.11 -6.22
N ILE A 241 -17.67 -27.32 -6.73
CA ILE A 241 -17.91 -25.97 -7.25
C ILE A 241 -18.94 -25.99 -8.38
N ASP A 242 -18.79 -26.91 -9.33
CA ASP A 242 -19.73 -27.06 -10.46
C ASP A 242 -21.16 -27.36 -10.02
N LYS A 243 -21.35 -28.04 -8.90
CA LYS A 243 -22.69 -28.30 -8.34
C LYS A 243 -23.26 -27.08 -7.61
N GLN A 244 -22.44 -26.28 -6.94
CA GLN A 244 -22.89 -25.08 -6.23
C GLN A 244 -23.26 -23.93 -7.17
N MET A 245 -22.69 -23.90 -8.37
CA MET A 245 -22.93 -22.87 -9.38
C MET A 245 -24.07 -23.20 -10.37
N LYS A 246 -24.79 -24.30 -10.16
CA LYS A 246 -26.04 -24.63 -10.88
C LYS A 246 -27.24 -24.07 -10.13
#